data_AF-A0A432CCE8-F1
#
_entry.id   AF-A0A432CCE8-F1
#
_cell.length_a   1.000
_cell.length_b   1.000
_cell.length_c   1.000
_cell.angle_alpha   90.00
_cell.angle_beta   90.00
_cell.angle_gamma   90.00
#
_symmetry.space_group_name_H-M   'P 1'
#
loop_
_entity.id
_entity.type
_entity.pdbx_description
1 polymer ?
#
loop_
_entity_poly.entity_id
_entity_poly.type
_entity_poly.pdbx_seq_one_letter_code
_entity_poly.pdbx_strand_id
1 'polypeptide(L)' 'MKTETLKISITQRILSINDNKILSKIAKLLDEENIVGYDADGNPISEKEYTKDIHEALHQLNEGKLETYSSEDVRKKILG' A
#
# COMPACT_ATOMS: atom_id res chain seq x y z
N MET A 1 20.97 -0.91 -19.87
CA MET A 1 19.81 -1.04 -20.79
C MET A 1 18.90 0.15 -20.56
N LYS A 2 18.30 0.73 -21.62
CA LYS A 2 17.27 1.77 -21.45
C LYS A 2 16.02 1.13 -20.81
N THR A 3 15.40 1.82 -19.86
CA THR A 3 14.24 1.33 -19.08
C THR A 3 13.12 0.79 -19.96
N GLU A 4 12.88 1.40 -21.13
CA GLU A 4 11.87 0.95 -22.10
C GLU A 4 12.16 -0.43 -22.68
N THR A 5 13.41 -0.71 -23.05
CA THR A 5 13.81 -2.02 -23.58
C THR A 5 13.63 -3.11 -22.54
N LEU A 6 13.91 -2.80 -21.28
CA LEU A 6 13.70 -3.73 -20.17
C LEU A 6 12.21 -4.02 -19.94
N LYS A 7 11.35 -2.98 -19.97
CA LYS A 7 9.89 -3.14 -19.85
C LYS A 7 9.34 -4.07 -20.93
N ILE A 8 9.68 -3.81 -22.20
CA ILE A 8 9.23 -4.63 -23.34
C ILE A 8 9.66 -6.10 -23.17
N SER A 9 10.92 -6.32 -22.80
CA SER A 9 11.45 -7.68 -22.59
C SER A 9 10.73 -8.42 -21.47
N ILE A 10 10.46 -7.74 -20.34
CA ILE A 10 9.72 -8.34 -19.22
C ILE A 10 8.29 -8.68 -19.65
N THR A 11 7.58 -7.75 -20.31
CA THR A 11 6.20 -7.98 -20.77
C THR A 11 6.12 -9.16 -21.73
N GLN A 12 7.00 -9.24 -22.73
CA GLN A 12 7.04 -10.37 -23.67
C GLN A 12 7.26 -11.71 -22.96
N ARG A 13 8.17 -11.75 -21.98
CA ARG A 13 8.41 -12.94 -21.18
C ARG A 13 7.18 -13.33 -20.37
N ILE A 14 6.54 -12.38 -19.69
CA ILE A 14 5.32 -12.64 -18.90
C ILE A 14 4.21 -13.20 -19.80
N LEU A 15 3.97 -12.59 -20.98
CA LEU A 15 2.94 -13.03 -21.92
C LEU A 15 3.17 -14.44 -22.48
N SER A 16 4.41 -14.93 -22.47
CA SER A 16 4.75 -16.28 -22.93
C SER A 16 4.57 -17.37 -21.86
N ILE A 17 4.35 -17.00 -20.60
CA ILE A 17 4.21 -17.96 -19.49
C ILE A 17 2.77 -18.49 -19.45
N ASN A 18 2.62 -19.80 -19.53
CA ASN A 18 1.33 -20.50 -19.38
C ASN A 18 1.15 -21.13 -17.99
N ASP A 19 2.19 -21.16 -17.15
CA ASP A 19 2.11 -21.73 -15.80
C ASP A 19 1.51 -20.71 -14.82
N ASN A 20 0.27 -20.97 -14.40
CA ASN A 20 -0.45 -20.15 -13.43
C ASN A 20 0.30 -19.99 -12.10
N LYS A 21 1.03 -21.00 -11.61
CA LYS A 21 1.79 -20.87 -10.35
C LYS A 21 2.91 -19.85 -10.48
N ILE A 22 3.53 -19.76 -11.65
CA ILE A 22 4.57 -18.76 -11.93
C ILE A 22 3.92 -17.37 -12.04
N LEU A 23 2.81 -17.25 -12.78
CA LEU A 23 2.08 -15.99 -12.90
C LEU A 23 1.61 -15.46 -11.55
N SER A 24 1.09 -16.31 -10.66
CA SER A 24 0.70 -15.93 -9.30
C SER A 24 1.86 -15.40 -8.46
N LYS A 25 3.07 -15.97 -8.61
CA LYS A 25 4.26 -15.46 -7.91
C LYS A 25 4.68 -14.08 -8.43
N ILE A 26 4.57 -13.85 -9.74
CA ILE A 26 4.86 -12.56 -10.35
C ILE A 26 3.85 -11.51 -9.87
N ALA A 27 2.55 -11.83 -9.91
CA ALA A 27 1.50 -10.93 -9.41
C ALA A 27 1.76 -10.53 -7.96
N LYS A 28 2.00 -11.50 -7.07
CA LYS A 28 2.30 -11.23 -5.67
C LYS A 28 3.51 -10.30 -5.49
N LEU A 29 4.57 -10.48 -6.28
CA LEU A 29 5.75 -9.62 -6.21
C LEU A 29 5.45 -8.19 -6.66
N LEU A 30 4.57 -8.01 -7.65
CA LEU A 30 4.12 -6.67 -8.07
C LEU A 30 3.21 -6.03 -7.01
N ASP A 31 2.35 -6.81 -6.37
CA ASP A 31 1.47 -6.34 -5.30
C ASP A 31 2.25 -5.95 -4.04
N GLU A 32 3.35 -6.66 -3.72
CA GLU A 32 4.25 -6.32 -2.60
C GLU A 32 4.91 -4.94 -2.77
N GLU A 33 5.16 -4.52 -4.00
CA GLU A 33 5.76 -3.23 -4.35
C GLU A 33 4.69 -2.16 -4.67
N ASN A 34 3.41 -2.47 -4.49
CA ASN A 34 2.31 -1.57 -4.77
C ASN A 34 2.21 -0.47 -3.70
N ILE A 35 2.49 0.77 -4.12
CA ILE A 35 2.39 1.95 -3.26
C ILE A 35 0.98 2.54 -3.35
N VAL A 36 0.29 2.59 -2.21
CA VAL A 36 -1.10 3.06 -2.10
C VAL A 36 -1.22 4.51 -1.62
N GLY A 37 -0.14 5.08 -1.10
CA GLY A 37 -0.11 6.46 -0.62
C GLY A 37 1.27 6.89 -0.13
N TYR A 38 1.32 8.07 0.50
CA TYR A 38 2.52 8.61 1.12
C TYR A 38 2.18 9.14 2.51
N ASP A 39 3.11 9.01 3.45
CA ASP A 39 2.97 9.59 4.80
C ASP A 39 3.23 11.11 4.79
N ALA A 40 3.13 11.74 5.97
CA ALA A 40 3.34 13.18 6.13
C ALA A 40 4.78 13.65 5.81
N ASP A 41 5.74 12.73 5.86
CA ASP A 41 7.15 12.98 5.52
C ASP A 41 7.46 12.67 4.04
N GLY A 42 6.48 12.16 3.29
CA GLY A 42 6.59 11.81 1.88
C GLY A 42 7.17 10.41 1.64
N ASN A 43 7.23 9.53 2.64
CA ASN A 43 7.64 8.14 2.44
C ASN A 43 6.49 7.33 1.84
N PRO A 44 6.77 6.41 0.91
CA PRO A 44 5.74 5.59 0.29
C PRO A 44 5.15 4.58 1.28
N ILE A 45 3.83 4.38 1.22
CA ILE A 45 3.09 3.39 2.01
C ILE A 45 2.66 2.26 1.09
N SER A 46 3.07 1.03 1.41
CA SER A 46 2.62 -0.17 0.71
C SER A 46 1.19 -0.56 1.10
N GLU A 47 0.49 -1.30 0.24
CA GLU A 47 -0.84 -1.84 0.55
C GLU A 47 -0.86 -2.66 1.85
N LYS A 48 0.21 -3.42 2.09
CA LYS A 48 0.38 -4.23 3.30
C LYS A 48 0.48 -3.37 4.55
N GLU A 49 1.26 -2.28 4.51
CA GLU A 49 1.40 -1.36 5.63
C GLU A 49 0.09 -0.65 5.92
N TYR A 50 -0.59 -0.15 4.89
CA TYR A 50 -1.90 0.48 5.02
C TYR A 50 -2.93 -0.47 5.65
N THR A 51 -3.01 -1.70 5.16
CA THR A 51 -3.96 -2.70 5.70
C THR A 51 -3.65 -3.06 7.14
N LYS A 52 -2.36 -3.14 7.50
CA LYS A 52 -1.93 -3.39 8.88
C LYS A 52 -2.32 -2.24 9.79
N ASP A 53 -2.05 -1.01 9.38
CA ASP A 53 -2.37 0.20 10.15
C ASP A 53 -3.86 0.30 10.46
N ILE A 54 -4.72 0.08 9.46
CA ILE A 54 -6.17 0.06 9.65
C ILE A 54 -6.61 -1.02 10.65
N HIS A 55 -6.07 -2.24 10.55
CA HIS A 55 -6.40 -3.30 11.50
C HIS A 55 -5.94 -3.00 12.93
N GLU A 56 -4.74 -2.42 13.08
CA GLU A 56 -4.22 -2.01 14.38
C GLU A 56 -5.07 -0.88 14.99
N ALA A 57 -5.45 0.12 14.19
CA ALA A 57 -6.35 1.19 14.62
C ALA A 57 -7.72 0.65 15.06
N LEU A 58 -8.34 -0.24 14.27
CA LEU A 58 -9.62 -0.88 14.63
C LEU A 58 -9.51 -1.72 15.91
N HIS A 59 -8.41 -2.44 16.09
CA HIS A 59 -8.16 -3.20 17.31
C HIS A 59 -8.05 -2.28 18.53
N GLN A 60 -7.24 -1.22 18.46
CA GLN A 60 -7.08 -0.26 19.56
C GLN A 60 -8.38 0.50 19.86
N LEU A 61 -9.18 0.79 18.83
CA LEU A 61 -10.50 1.39 18.98
C LEU A 61 -11.44 0.48 19.77
N ASN A 62 -11.48 -0.81 19.44
CA ASN A 62 -12.28 -1.80 20.16
C ASN A 62 -11.83 -1.98 21.63
N GLU A 63 -10.54 -1.84 21.90
CA GLU A 63 -9.99 -1.88 23.27
C GLU A 63 -10.19 -0.57 24.04
N GLY A 64 -10.73 0.49 23.41
CA GLY A 64 -10.85 1.82 24.01
C GLY A 64 -9.51 2.51 24.28
N LYS A 65 -8.44 2.07 23.61
CA LYS A 65 -7.07 2.62 23.76
C LYS A 65 -6.72 3.61 22.65
N LEU A 66 -7.47 3.63 21.56
CA LEU A 66 -7.24 4.57 20.47
C LEU A 66 -7.75 5.96 20.86
N GLU A 67 -6.87 6.95 20.83
CA GLU A 67 -7.28 8.34 20.94
C GLU A 67 -8.06 8.73 19.68
N THR A 68 -9.27 9.27 19.87
CA THR A 68 -10.14 9.70 18.78
C THR A 68 -10.59 11.13 19.02
N TYR A 69 -10.91 11.84 17.94
CA TYR A 69 -11.32 13.23 17.97
C TYR A 69 -12.60 13.40 17.19
N SER A 70 -13.53 14.19 17.71
CA SER A 70 -14.67 14.63 16.90
C SER A 70 -14.22 15.62 15.83
N SER A 71 -15.03 15.81 14.78
CA SER A 71 -14.77 16.82 13.76
C SER A 71 -14.63 18.23 14.34
N GLU A 72 -15.33 18.54 15.44
CA GLU A 72 -15.20 19.82 16.14
C GLU A 72 -13.86 19.97 16.87
N ASP A 73 -13.37 18.90 17.51
CA ASP A 73 -12.08 18.90 18.20
C ASP A 73 -10.93 19.08 17.21
N VAL A 74 -11.00 18.38 16.08
CA VAL A 74 -10.03 18.54 14.99
C VAL A 74 -10.05 19.97 14.45
N ARG A 75 -11.25 20.52 14.21
CA ARG A 75 -11.39 21.89 13.71
C ARG A 75 -10.76 22.91 14.65
N LYS A 76 -11.02 22.82 15.95
CA LYS A 76 -10.43 23.71 16.98
C LYS A 76 -8.91 23.59 17.00
N LYS A 77 -8.36 22.37 16.93
CA LYS A 77 -6.91 22.14 16.92
C LYS A 77 -6.20 22.75 15.71
N ILE A 78 -6.83 22.73 14.54
CA ILE A 78 -6.21 23.21 13.29
C ILE A 78 -6.41 24.71 13.09
N LEU A 79 -7.60 25.24 13.40
CA LEU A 79 -7.97 26.62 13.07
C LEU A 79 -7.87 27.61 14.23
N GLY A 80 -7.80 27.14 15.49
CA GLY A 80 -7.90 27.97 16.69
C GLY A 80 -9.34 28.16 17.13
#